data_AF-A0A1Q9TJY7-F1
#
_entry.id   AF-A0A1Q9TJY7-F1
#
_cell.length_a   1.000
_cell.length_b   1.000
_cell.length_c   1.000
_cell.angle_alpha   90.00
_cell.angle_beta   90.00
_cell.angle_gamma   90.00
#
_symmetry.space_group_name_H-M   'P 1'
#
loop_
_entity.id
_entity.type
_entity.pdbx_description
1 polymer ?
#
loop_
_entity_poly.entity_id
_entity_poly.type
_entity_poly.pdbx_seq_one_letter_code
_entity_poly.pdbx_strand_id
1 'polypeptide(L)'
;MLGDGHAGFGGRVGETHQEQSRQRPDRPNNLSEAVPKEVASHSTCWAKAGPPRQKLDHQESTIERWHHIHGMLGQGVGLLECARRLHLSLNTVKRYARASEPDRLRRAPQYRACLVDPYRDHLRRRREEDPAVPVQHLFGEIRRLGYTGSLNLLYKYINQGRLDSDREAVSPKAFSELLLAHPDRLTPEERRTLTDLTAACPEMARLADHIRGFARRVEPSPGNAEALSAWITGVREDDLPHLHAFTRGLDQDRAAVDAALTMPFHNGGTEGVNTKSKLIKRQMYGRAGFPLLRHRILLQ
;
A
#
# COMPACT_ATOMS: atom_id res chain seq x y z
N MET A 1 23.37 6.50 77.58
CA MET A 1 24.81 6.24 77.42
C MET A 1 24.96 5.41 76.16
N LEU A 2 25.79 5.91 75.23
CA LEU A 2 26.33 5.25 74.02
C LEU A 2 25.25 4.83 72.99
N GLY A 3 25.17 5.39 71.78
CA GLY A 3 26.20 6.01 70.95
C GLY A 3 26.74 4.97 69.96
N ASP A 4 26.76 5.36 68.68
CA ASP A 4 27.29 4.69 67.48
C ASP A 4 26.31 3.75 66.76
N GLY A 5 25.97 3.91 65.47
CA GLY A 5 26.50 4.79 64.43
C GLY A 5 26.42 4.08 63.07
N HIS A 6 26.07 4.84 62.02
CA HIS A 6 26.05 4.54 60.58
C HIS A 6 24.83 3.77 60.01
N ALA A 7 23.88 4.46 59.35
CA ALA A 7 23.92 5.04 57.98
C ALA A 7 23.88 3.95 56.89
N GLY A 8 23.08 3.99 55.83
CA GLY A 8 22.04 4.86 55.29
C GLY A 8 21.53 4.10 54.05
N PHE A 9 20.24 4.11 53.73
CA PHE A 9 19.74 4.82 52.55
C PHE A 9 18.21 4.87 52.66
N GLY A 10 17.69 6.06 52.91
CA GLY A 10 16.31 6.39 52.58
C GLY A 10 16.19 6.62 51.08
N GLY A 11 15.08 6.17 50.50
CA GLY A 11 14.79 6.36 49.08
C GLY A 11 13.42 5.83 48.73
N ARG A 12 12.42 6.69 48.89
CA ARG A 12 11.02 6.53 48.47
C ARG A 12 10.90 5.82 47.11
N VAL A 13 10.30 4.63 47.08
CA VAL A 13 9.73 4.04 45.85
C VAL A 13 8.27 4.49 45.78
N GLY A 14 8.10 5.76 45.45
CA GLY A 14 6.81 6.35 45.10
C GLY A 14 6.81 6.66 43.61
N GLU A 15 5.83 6.08 42.92
CA GLU A 15 5.20 6.67 41.72
C GLU A 15 6.07 6.91 40.48
N THR A 16 6.29 5.88 39.65
CA THR A 16 6.39 6.05 38.18
C THR A 16 5.92 4.80 37.44
N HIS A 17 4.64 4.43 37.57
CA HIS A 17 4.05 3.37 36.72
C HIS A 17 2.64 3.73 36.27
N GLN A 18 2.46 4.93 35.71
CA GLN A 18 1.18 5.26 35.10
C GLN A 18 1.24 6.32 34.00
N GLU A 19 2.24 6.29 33.11
CA GLU A 19 2.26 7.22 31.97
C GLU A 19 3.00 6.67 30.74
N GLN A 20 2.56 5.51 30.23
CA GLN A 20 3.01 5.01 28.91
C GLN A 20 1.87 4.54 27.99
N SER A 21 0.60 4.84 28.31
CA SER A 21 -0.55 4.29 27.57
C SER A 21 -1.30 5.27 26.67
N ARG A 22 -0.80 6.49 26.43
CA ARG A 22 -1.56 7.51 25.66
C ARG A 22 -0.78 8.28 24.60
N GLN A 23 0.26 7.69 24.02
CA GLN A 23 0.74 8.13 22.71
C GLN A 23 0.56 6.95 21.76
N ARG A 24 -0.39 7.07 20.81
CA ARG A 24 -0.26 6.34 19.54
C ARG A 24 0.92 7.02 18.86
N PRO A 25 2.11 6.39 18.74
CA PRO A 25 3.08 6.93 17.81
C PRO A 25 2.39 6.91 16.45
N ASP A 26 2.43 8.04 15.76
CA ASP A 26 2.08 8.10 14.35
C ASP A 26 2.82 6.93 13.71
N ARG A 27 2.09 5.93 13.17
CA ARG A 27 2.74 4.72 12.66
C ARG A 27 3.74 5.21 11.61
N PRO A 28 5.06 4.95 11.75
CA PRO A 28 5.96 5.26 10.66
C PRO A 28 5.41 4.49 9.46
N ASN A 29 5.07 5.22 8.39
CA ASN A 29 4.68 4.57 7.14
C ASN A 29 5.82 3.59 6.83
N ASN A 30 5.52 2.32 6.64
CA ASN A 30 6.53 1.38 6.16
C ASN A 30 6.51 1.37 4.63
N LEU A 31 7.57 0.86 4.01
CA LEU A 31 7.64 0.75 2.55
C LEU A 31 6.45 -0.04 1.98
N SER A 32 5.99 -1.08 2.68
CA SER A 32 4.85 -1.90 2.27
C SER A 32 3.49 -1.21 2.36
N GLU A 33 3.38 -0.08 3.06
CA GLU A 33 2.20 0.81 3.07
C GLU A 33 2.32 1.94 2.06
N ALA A 34 3.55 2.39 1.74
CA ALA A 34 3.81 3.43 0.76
C ALA A 34 3.61 2.91 -0.67
N VAL A 35 4.16 1.73 -0.99
CA VAL A 35 4.10 1.13 -2.33
C VAL A 35 2.68 0.97 -2.85
N PRO A 36 1.71 0.40 -2.10
CA PRO A 36 0.33 0.29 -2.60
C PRO A 36 -0.35 1.63 -2.84
N LYS A 37 0.06 2.69 -2.13
CA LYS A 37 -0.48 4.04 -2.34
C LYS A 37 0.05 4.63 -3.65
N GLU A 38 1.34 4.44 -3.97
CA GLU A 38 1.90 4.84 -5.27
C GLU A 38 1.32 4.03 -6.43
N VAL A 39 1.24 2.72 -6.27
CA VAL A 39 0.65 1.87 -7.30
C VAL A 39 -0.82 2.25 -7.54
N ALA A 40 -1.55 2.63 -6.50
CA ALA A 40 -2.92 3.12 -6.67
C ALA A 40 -3.00 4.47 -7.39
N SER A 41 -2.08 5.42 -7.13
CA SER A 41 -2.07 6.74 -7.78
C SER A 41 -1.68 6.65 -9.26
N HIS A 42 -0.81 5.70 -9.63
CA HIS A 42 -0.41 5.46 -11.02
C HIS A 42 -1.25 4.39 -11.74
N SER A 43 -2.29 3.86 -11.10
CA SER A 43 -3.14 2.79 -11.68
C SER A 43 -3.74 3.13 -13.04
N THR A 44 -3.83 4.41 -13.36
CA THR A 44 -4.28 4.91 -14.66
C THR A 44 -3.29 4.69 -15.80
N CYS A 45 -1.98 4.62 -15.52
CA CYS A 45 -0.93 4.58 -16.55
C CYS A 45 -0.98 3.29 -17.36
N TRP A 46 -1.06 2.12 -16.71
CA TRP A 46 -1.21 0.84 -17.41
C TRP A 46 -2.68 0.51 -17.71
N ALA A 47 -3.64 1.15 -17.03
CA ALA A 47 -5.05 1.01 -17.40
C ALA A 47 -5.41 1.71 -18.73
N LYS A 48 -4.57 2.62 -19.25
CA LYS A 48 -4.71 3.16 -20.62
C LYS A 48 -4.56 2.09 -21.71
N ALA A 49 -3.85 1.00 -21.42
CA ALA A 49 -3.76 -0.18 -22.28
C ALA A 49 -4.86 -1.23 -21.99
N GLY A 50 -5.79 -0.91 -21.08
CA GLY A 50 -6.90 -1.77 -20.67
C GLY A 50 -8.24 -1.31 -21.26
N PRO A 51 -9.36 -1.92 -20.83
CA PRO A 51 -10.68 -1.58 -21.32
C PRO A 51 -11.04 -0.10 -21.12
N PRO A 52 -11.85 0.51 -22.02
CA PRO A 52 -12.43 1.81 -21.77
C PRO A 52 -13.24 1.80 -20.46
N ARG A 53 -13.02 2.82 -19.64
CA ARG A 53 -13.61 2.91 -18.29
C ARG A 53 -15.13 3.12 -18.42
N GLN A 54 -15.91 2.34 -17.65
CA GLN A 54 -17.30 2.72 -17.38
C GLN A 54 -17.32 4.01 -16.55
N LYS A 55 -18.07 5.01 -17.03
CA LYS A 55 -18.40 6.21 -16.26
C LYS A 55 -19.30 5.79 -15.09
N LEU A 56 -18.74 5.75 -13.88
CA LEU A 56 -19.52 5.64 -12.66
C LEU A 56 -19.85 7.06 -12.18
N ASP A 57 -21.10 7.30 -11.79
CA ASP A 57 -21.65 8.59 -11.33
C ASP A 57 -20.76 9.29 -10.26
N HIS A 58 -20.15 8.50 -9.36
CA HIS A 58 -19.21 9.02 -8.36
C HIS A 58 -17.91 9.63 -8.94
N GLN A 59 -17.52 9.32 -10.19
CA GLN A 59 -16.32 9.85 -10.83
C GLN A 59 -16.50 11.30 -11.33
N GLU A 60 -17.72 11.69 -11.71
CA GLU A 60 -18.01 13.07 -12.14
C GLU A 60 -17.80 14.05 -10.98
N SER A 61 -18.31 13.70 -9.80
CA SER A 61 -18.08 14.47 -8.57
C SER A 61 -16.60 14.60 -8.18
N THR A 62 -15.72 13.71 -8.66
CA THR A 62 -14.27 13.80 -8.40
C THR A 62 -13.59 14.75 -9.36
N ILE A 63 -13.96 14.74 -10.63
CA ILE A 63 -13.43 15.65 -11.65
C ILE A 63 -13.90 17.08 -11.36
N GLU A 64 -15.18 17.27 -11.05
CA GLU A 64 -15.75 18.56 -10.67
C GLU A 64 -15.07 19.16 -9.43
N ARG A 65 -14.89 18.36 -8.37
CA ARG A 65 -14.15 18.80 -7.18
C ARG A 65 -12.70 19.18 -7.49
N TRP A 66 -12.05 18.49 -8.42
CA TRP A 66 -10.70 18.84 -8.85
C TRP A 66 -10.69 20.20 -9.55
N HIS A 67 -11.60 20.44 -10.51
CA HIS A 67 -11.72 21.73 -11.18
C HIS A 67 -12.04 22.87 -10.20
N HIS A 68 -12.93 22.68 -9.24
CA HIS A 68 -13.23 23.70 -8.23
C HIS A 68 -12.01 24.01 -7.35
N ILE A 69 -11.29 23.00 -6.87
CA ILE A 69 -10.10 23.21 -6.02
C ILE A 69 -8.98 23.91 -6.81
N HIS A 70 -8.68 23.45 -8.03
CA HIS A 70 -7.64 24.05 -8.87
C HIS A 70 -8.02 25.44 -9.37
N GLY A 71 -9.29 25.69 -9.67
CA GLY A 71 -9.79 27.03 -10.00
C GLY A 71 -9.59 28.03 -8.86
N MET A 72 -9.89 27.62 -7.62
CA MET A 72 -9.66 28.47 -6.43
C MET A 72 -8.17 28.69 -6.15
N LEU A 73 -7.34 27.66 -6.33
CA LEU A 73 -5.89 27.79 -6.19
C LEU A 73 -5.29 28.72 -7.25
N GLY A 74 -5.78 28.66 -8.49
CA GLY A 74 -5.40 29.58 -9.57
C GLY A 74 -5.78 31.04 -9.27
N GLN A 75 -6.80 31.27 -8.45
CA GLN A 75 -7.18 32.60 -7.94
C GLN A 75 -6.39 33.03 -6.70
N GLY A 76 -5.39 32.24 -6.26
CA GLY A 76 -4.55 32.55 -5.09
C GLY A 76 -5.20 32.21 -3.75
N VAL A 77 -6.32 31.47 -3.73
CA VAL A 77 -6.99 31.09 -2.48
C VAL A 77 -6.18 30.00 -1.76
N GLY A 78 -5.82 30.24 -0.49
CA GLY A 78 -5.06 29.27 0.30
C GLY A 78 -5.83 27.98 0.61
N LEU A 79 -5.11 26.87 0.80
CA LEU A 79 -5.69 25.52 1.00
C LEU A 79 -6.72 25.44 2.16
N LEU A 80 -6.49 26.18 3.24
CA LEU A 80 -7.41 26.25 4.40
C LEU A 80 -8.72 26.95 4.05
N GLU A 81 -8.66 27.98 3.22
CA GLU A 81 -9.84 28.72 2.75
C GLU A 81 -10.64 27.87 1.76
N CYS A 82 -9.96 27.15 0.85
CA CYS A 82 -10.60 26.16 -0.03
C CYS A 82 -11.35 25.09 0.77
N ALA A 83 -10.74 24.57 1.85
CA ALA A 83 -11.37 23.58 2.73
C ALA A 83 -12.65 24.11 3.38
N ARG A 84 -12.62 25.35 3.86
CA ARG A 84 -13.80 26.00 4.47
C ARG A 84 -14.91 26.24 3.45
N ARG A 85 -14.61 26.82 2.28
CA ARG A 85 -15.60 27.16 1.25
C ARG A 85 -16.24 25.96 0.58
N LEU A 86 -15.49 24.88 0.40
CA LEU A 86 -15.99 23.64 -0.22
C LEU A 86 -16.56 22.65 0.80
N HIS A 87 -16.55 22.99 2.10
CA HIS A 87 -16.91 22.08 3.20
C HIS A 87 -16.18 20.73 3.13
N LEU A 88 -14.89 20.77 2.78
CA LEU A 88 -14.03 19.59 2.65
C LEU A 88 -13.00 19.56 3.76
N SER A 89 -12.56 18.36 4.14
CA SER A 89 -11.41 18.23 5.03
C SER A 89 -10.14 18.80 4.38
N LEU A 90 -9.26 19.40 5.19
CA LEU A 90 -7.97 19.93 4.70
C LEU A 90 -7.13 18.83 4.02
N ASN A 91 -7.22 17.59 4.49
CA ASN A 91 -6.53 16.46 3.89
C ASN A 91 -7.08 16.11 2.50
N THR A 92 -8.39 16.26 2.30
CA THR A 92 -9.03 16.13 0.98
C THR A 92 -8.50 17.22 0.05
N VAL A 93 -8.53 18.49 0.47
CA VAL A 93 -8.03 19.60 -0.36
C VAL A 93 -6.56 19.42 -0.73
N LYS A 94 -5.70 19.06 0.24
CA LYS A 94 -4.28 18.73 -0.01
C LYS A 94 -4.12 17.61 -1.02
N ARG A 95 -4.95 16.56 -0.96
CA ARG A 95 -4.91 15.43 -1.92
C ARG A 95 -5.22 15.90 -3.34
N TYR A 96 -6.24 16.73 -3.52
CA TYR A 96 -6.65 17.22 -4.85
C TYR A 96 -5.68 18.27 -5.40
N ALA A 97 -5.14 19.15 -4.55
CA ALA A 97 -4.15 20.16 -4.93
C ALA A 97 -2.84 19.54 -5.45
N ARG A 98 -2.44 18.38 -4.91
CA ARG A 98 -1.23 17.65 -5.35
C ARG A 98 -1.43 16.91 -6.68
N ALA A 99 -2.66 16.63 -7.08
CA ALA A 99 -2.93 15.97 -8.34
C ALA A 99 -2.86 17.01 -9.47
N SER A 100 -1.85 16.92 -10.33
CA SER A 100 -1.68 17.78 -11.51
C SER A 100 -2.78 17.60 -12.54
N GLU A 101 -3.41 16.42 -12.57
CA GLU A 101 -4.51 16.08 -13.47
C GLU A 101 -5.63 15.36 -12.70
N PRO A 102 -6.90 15.56 -13.10
CA PRO A 102 -8.04 14.89 -12.47
C PRO A 102 -7.97 13.36 -12.61
N ASP A 103 -7.31 12.86 -13.65
CA ASP A 103 -7.12 11.43 -13.87
C ASP A 103 -6.26 10.76 -12.79
N ARG A 104 -5.30 11.47 -12.18
CA ARG A 104 -4.50 10.93 -11.05
C ARG A 104 -5.35 10.66 -9.80
N LEU A 105 -6.54 11.27 -9.68
CA LEU A 105 -7.48 11.01 -8.58
C LEU A 105 -8.45 9.87 -8.88
N ARG A 106 -8.53 9.45 -10.14
CA ARG A 106 -9.40 8.36 -10.57
C ARG A 106 -8.67 7.04 -10.35
N ARG A 107 -9.13 6.28 -9.36
CA ARG A 107 -8.68 4.91 -9.20
C ARG A 107 -9.23 4.05 -10.33
N ALA A 108 -8.38 3.20 -10.91
CA ALA A 108 -8.85 2.19 -11.85
C ALA A 108 -9.92 1.30 -11.17
N PRO A 109 -11.02 0.95 -11.87
CA PRO A 109 -12.00 0.01 -11.34
C PRO A 109 -11.31 -1.32 -11.00
N GLN A 110 -11.56 -1.82 -9.79
CA GLN A 110 -11.04 -3.10 -9.34
C GLN A 110 -11.97 -4.20 -9.85
N TYR A 111 -11.67 -4.76 -11.01
CA TYR A 111 -12.34 -5.96 -11.47
C TYR A 111 -11.66 -7.17 -10.84
N ARG A 112 -12.41 -7.95 -10.05
CA ARG A 112 -11.93 -9.24 -9.56
C ARG A 112 -12.06 -10.28 -10.67
N ALA A 113 -11.21 -11.31 -10.59
CA ALA A 113 -11.41 -12.54 -11.35
C ALA A 113 -12.84 -13.04 -11.12
N CYS A 114 -13.50 -13.40 -12.20
CA CYS A 114 -14.88 -13.83 -12.29
C CYS A 114 -14.95 -15.08 -13.16
N LEU A 115 -16.11 -15.73 -13.14
CA LEU A 115 -16.33 -16.99 -13.84
C LEU A 115 -16.18 -16.90 -15.37
N VAL A 116 -16.14 -15.69 -15.94
CA VAL A 116 -15.99 -15.46 -17.39
C VAL A 116 -14.52 -15.40 -17.81
N ASP A 117 -13.58 -15.07 -16.89
CA ASP A 117 -12.16 -14.90 -17.21
C ASP A 117 -11.52 -16.13 -17.88
N PRO A 118 -11.78 -17.39 -17.46
CA PRO A 118 -11.22 -18.57 -18.13
C PRO A 118 -11.66 -18.73 -19.60
N TYR A 119 -12.78 -18.13 -19.99
CA TYR A 119 -13.35 -18.23 -21.33
C TYR A 119 -13.01 -17.02 -22.22
N ARG A 120 -12.19 -16.10 -21.71
CA ARG A 120 -11.87 -14.83 -22.38
C ARG A 120 -11.24 -15.03 -23.76
N ASP A 121 -10.27 -15.93 -23.89
CA ASP A 121 -9.59 -16.15 -25.17
C ASP A 121 -10.53 -16.71 -26.25
N HIS A 122 -11.45 -17.59 -25.86
CA HIS A 122 -12.49 -18.10 -26.76
C HIS A 122 -13.40 -16.96 -27.22
N LEU A 123 -13.90 -16.15 -26.27
CA LEU A 123 -14.78 -15.03 -26.56
C LEU A 123 -14.11 -13.97 -27.45
N ARG A 124 -12.80 -13.73 -27.27
CA ARG A 124 -12.03 -12.78 -28.07
C ARG A 124 -11.89 -13.27 -29.51
N ARG A 125 -11.47 -14.53 -29.68
CA ARG A 125 -11.37 -15.15 -31.02
C ARG A 125 -12.69 -15.07 -31.77
N ARG A 126 -13.82 -15.34 -31.10
CA ARG A 126 -15.16 -15.26 -31.72
C ARG A 126 -15.56 -13.86 -32.11
N ARG A 127 -15.12 -12.82 -31.38
CA ARG A 127 -15.33 -11.41 -31.74
C ARG A 127 -14.43 -10.94 -32.87
N GLU A 128 -13.22 -11.47 -32.97
CA GLU A 128 -12.32 -11.23 -34.11
C GLU A 128 -12.85 -11.87 -35.39
N GLU A 129 -13.41 -13.08 -35.29
CA GLU A 129 -14.06 -13.79 -36.40
C GLU A 129 -15.35 -13.11 -36.86
N ASP A 130 -16.21 -12.70 -35.93
CA ASP A 130 -17.45 -11.99 -36.21
C ASP A 130 -17.73 -10.90 -35.14
N PRO A 131 -17.50 -9.62 -35.49
CA PRO A 131 -17.73 -8.51 -34.57
C PRO A 131 -19.19 -8.34 -34.15
N ALA A 132 -20.16 -8.88 -34.91
CA ALA A 132 -21.59 -8.69 -34.69
C ALA A 132 -22.28 -9.86 -33.96
N VAL A 133 -21.52 -10.88 -33.50
CA VAL A 133 -22.10 -12.04 -32.82
C VAL A 133 -22.96 -11.63 -31.63
N PRO A 134 -24.24 -12.07 -31.56
CA PRO A 134 -25.09 -11.81 -30.40
C PRO A 134 -24.51 -12.40 -29.11
N VAL A 135 -24.57 -11.64 -28.01
CA VAL A 135 -24.05 -12.08 -26.70
C VAL A 135 -24.72 -13.37 -26.20
N GLN A 136 -25.98 -13.61 -26.59
CA GLN A 136 -26.68 -14.86 -26.28
C GLN A 136 -26.01 -16.09 -26.95
N HIS A 137 -25.49 -15.93 -28.17
CA HIS A 137 -24.78 -16.99 -28.88
C HIS A 137 -23.46 -17.29 -28.19
N LEU A 138 -22.69 -16.25 -27.83
CA LEU A 138 -21.46 -16.38 -27.05
C LEU A 138 -21.71 -17.08 -25.71
N PHE A 139 -22.82 -16.76 -25.03
CA PHE A 139 -23.21 -17.41 -23.78
C PHE A 139 -23.49 -18.91 -23.96
N GLY A 140 -24.18 -19.30 -25.04
CA GLY A 140 -24.43 -20.70 -25.37
C GLY A 140 -23.16 -21.48 -25.69
N GLU A 141 -22.19 -20.85 -26.35
CA GLU A 141 -20.87 -21.44 -26.60
C GLU A 141 -20.09 -21.69 -25.29
N ILE A 142 -19.94 -20.68 -24.43
CA ILE A 142 -19.19 -20.84 -23.18
C ILE A 142 -19.90 -21.78 -22.19
N ARG A 143 -21.24 -21.85 -22.20
CA ARG A 143 -22.03 -22.83 -21.43
C ARG A 143 -21.67 -24.26 -21.81
N ARG A 144 -21.49 -24.54 -23.11
CA ARG A 144 -21.04 -25.86 -23.60
C ARG A 144 -19.59 -26.16 -23.20
N LEU A 145 -18.76 -25.14 -23.03
CA LEU A 145 -17.40 -25.24 -22.51
C LEU A 145 -17.34 -25.33 -20.96
N GLY A 146 -18.49 -25.43 -20.29
CA GLY A 146 -18.58 -25.63 -18.84
C GLY A 146 -18.86 -24.37 -18.01
N TYR A 147 -19.20 -23.23 -18.64
CA TYR A 147 -19.50 -22.01 -17.90
C TYR A 147 -20.79 -22.14 -17.06
N THR A 148 -20.66 -21.99 -15.75
CA THR A 148 -21.76 -22.11 -14.78
C THR A 148 -22.41 -20.77 -14.41
N GLY A 149 -21.87 -19.65 -14.88
CA GLY A 149 -22.35 -18.32 -14.52
C GLY A 149 -23.62 -17.88 -15.26
N SER A 150 -24.03 -16.64 -14.98
CA SER A 150 -25.23 -16.01 -15.57
C SER A 150 -24.91 -15.23 -16.84
N LEU A 151 -25.92 -15.05 -17.69
CA LEU A 151 -25.83 -14.22 -18.90
C LEU A 151 -25.58 -12.75 -18.56
N ASN A 152 -26.15 -12.26 -17.46
CA ASN A 152 -25.91 -10.90 -16.97
C ASN A 152 -24.45 -10.65 -16.59
N LEU A 153 -23.75 -11.66 -16.06
CA LEU A 153 -22.33 -11.55 -15.78
C LEU A 153 -21.51 -11.41 -17.08
N LEU A 154 -21.87 -12.15 -18.13
CA LEU A 154 -21.24 -12.02 -19.45
C LEU A 154 -21.50 -10.64 -20.08
N TYR A 155 -22.73 -10.13 -20.02
CA TYR A 155 -23.05 -8.78 -20.48
C TYR A 155 -22.24 -7.72 -19.74
N LYS A 156 -22.16 -7.80 -18.40
CA LYS A 156 -21.32 -6.89 -17.61
C LYS A 156 -19.85 -7.00 -18.00
N TYR A 157 -19.34 -8.21 -18.18
CA TYR A 157 -17.95 -8.47 -18.55
C TYR A 157 -17.58 -7.80 -19.90
N ILE A 158 -18.45 -7.96 -20.91
CA ILE A 158 -18.28 -7.35 -22.23
C ILE A 158 -18.43 -5.82 -22.15
N ASN A 159 -19.45 -5.30 -21.47
CA ASN A 159 -19.67 -3.86 -21.34
C ASN A 159 -18.60 -3.15 -20.50
N GLN A 160 -17.86 -3.89 -19.67
CA GLN A 160 -16.67 -3.41 -18.97
C GLN A 160 -15.42 -3.40 -19.86
N GLY A 161 -15.55 -3.84 -21.12
CA GLY A 161 -14.50 -3.98 -22.14
C GLY A 161 -13.39 -4.99 -21.76
N ARG A 162 -13.63 -5.85 -20.76
CA ARG A 162 -12.66 -6.86 -20.29
C ARG A 162 -12.31 -7.89 -21.37
N LEU A 163 -13.16 -7.98 -22.38
CA LEU A 163 -12.97 -8.83 -23.54
C LEU A 163 -11.93 -8.27 -24.53
N ASP A 164 -11.94 -6.95 -24.73
CA ASP A 164 -11.15 -6.27 -25.77
C ASP A 164 -9.77 -5.82 -25.27
N SER A 165 -9.56 -5.79 -23.95
CA SER A 165 -8.23 -5.56 -23.39
C SER A 165 -7.23 -6.59 -23.89
N ASP A 166 -5.97 -6.21 -24.09
CA ASP A 166 -4.91 -7.19 -24.42
C ASP A 166 -4.29 -7.81 -23.16
N ARG A 167 -4.49 -7.16 -22.01
CA ARG A 167 -3.92 -7.56 -20.72
C ARG A 167 -5.01 -8.00 -19.76
N GLU A 168 -4.77 -9.10 -19.05
CA GLU A 168 -5.56 -9.45 -17.88
C GLU A 168 -5.48 -8.30 -16.87
N ALA A 169 -6.61 -7.89 -16.29
CA ALA A 169 -6.67 -6.70 -15.47
C ALA A 169 -5.94 -6.91 -14.14
N VAL A 170 -4.64 -6.61 -14.10
CA VAL A 170 -3.86 -6.67 -12.86
C VAL A 170 -4.33 -5.56 -11.93
N SER A 171 -4.91 -5.96 -10.80
CA SER A 171 -5.33 -5.01 -9.78
C SER A 171 -4.12 -4.25 -9.20
N PRO A 172 -4.28 -2.99 -8.77
CA PRO A 172 -3.20 -2.25 -8.11
C PRO A 172 -2.62 -3.01 -6.90
N LYS A 173 -3.46 -3.77 -6.18
CA LYS A 173 -3.02 -4.62 -5.08
C LYS A 173 -2.10 -5.73 -5.56
N ALA A 174 -2.52 -6.48 -6.58
CA ALA A 174 -1.71 -7.57 -7.15
C ALA A 174 -0.38 -7.05 -7.69
N PHE A 175 -0.37 -5.89 -8.36
CA PHE A 175 0.88 -5.29 -8.83
C PHE A 175 1.79 -4.84 -7.67
N SER A 176 1.21 -4.31 -6.58
CA SER A 176 1.98 -3.99 -5.37
C SER A 176 2.60 -5.24 -4.73
N GLU A 177 1.86 -6.35 -4.70
CA GLU A 177 2.36 -7.63 -4.20
C GLU A 177 3.50 -8.15 -5.08
N LEU A 178 3.41 -8.04 -6.41
CA LEU A 178 4.49 -8.37 -7.34
C LEU A 178 5.74 -7.50 -7.15
N LEU A 179 5.58 -6.19 -6.92
CA LEU A 179 6.70 -5.27 -6.69
C LEU A 179 7.44 -5.55 -5.38
N LEU A 180 6.70 -5.96 -4.33
CA LEU A 180 7.25 -6.24 -3.01
C LEU A 180 7.74 -7.69 -2.84
N ALA A 181 7.41 -8.58 -3.78
CA ALA A 181 7.86 -9.96 -3.75
C ALA A 181 9.37 -10.08 -3.98
N HIS A 182 9.98 -11.08 -3.34
CA HIS A 182 11.38 -11.40 -3.59
C HIS A 182 11.54 -11.91 -5.03
N PRO A 183 12.53 -11.42 -5.82
CA PRO A 183 12.70 -11.78 -7.23
C PRO A 183 12.71 -13.30 -7.50
N ASP A 184 13.31 -14.06 -6.60
CA ASP A 184 13.44 -15.53 -6.71
C ASP A 184 12.13 -16.28 -6.47
N ARG A 185 11.13 -15.64 -5.83
CA ARG A 185 9.83 -16.25 -5.56
C ARG A 185 8.82 -16.04 -6.68
N LEU A 186 9.13 -15.18 -7.63
CA LEU A 186 8.27 -14.91 -8.77
C LEU A 186 8.29 -16.08 -9.76
N THR A 187 7.16 -16.38 -10.38
CA THR A 187 7.09 -17.27 -11.54
C THR A 187 7.60 -16.56 -12.80
N PRO A 188 7.95 -17.29 -13.88
CA PRO A 188 8.29 -16.66 -15.16
C PRO A 188 7.19 -15.74 -15.71
N GLU A 189 5.93 -16.13 -15.52
CA GLU A 189 4.77 -15.34 -15.94
C GLU A 189 4.64 -14.05 -15.13
N GLU A 190 4.76 -14.14 -13.80
CA GLU A 190 4.74 -12.98 -12.91
C GLU A 190 5.89 -12.00 -13.20
N ARG A 191 7.09 -12.51 -13.52
CA ARG A 191 8.23 -11.68 -13.95
C ARG A 191 7.94 -10.92 -15.24
N ARG A 192 7.33 -11.59 -16.23
CA ARG A 192 6.91 -10.95 -17.48
C ARG A 192 5.87 -9.87 -17.21
N THR A 193 4.82 -10.19 -16.45
CA THR A 193 3.79 -9.22 -16.05
C THR A 193 4.38 -8.01 -15.32
N LEU A 194 5.31 -8.23 -14.39
CA LEU A 194 6.00 -7.15 -13.68
C LEU A 194 6.79 -6.25 -14.64
N THR A 195 7.48 -6.85 -15.61
CA THR A 195 8.24 -6.12 -16.64
C THR A 195 7.31 -5.28 -17.54
N ASP A 196 6.21 -5.87 -18.00
CA ASP A 196 5.24 -5.21 -18.89
C ASP A 196 4.49 -4.05 -18.20
N LEU A 197 4.24 -4.15 -16.90
CA LEU A 197 3.58 -3.12 -16.10
C LEU A 197 4.53 -1.99 -15.72
N THR A 198 5.78 -2.31 -15.37
CA THR A 198 6.80 -1.29 -15.06
C THR A 198 7.21 -0.52 -16.32
N ALA A 199 7.24 -1.17 -17.49
CA ALA A 199 7.50 -0.52 -18.77
C ALA A 199 6.39 0.46 -19.22
N ALA A 200 5.17 0.31 -18.69
CA ALA A 200 4.04 1.17 -19.06
C ALA A 200 4.09 2.57 -18.42
N CYS A 201 4.91 2.79 -17.40
CA CYS A 201 4.95 4.03 -16.62
C CYS A 201 6.36 4.26 -16.05
N PRO A 202 7.05 5.36 -16.43
CA PRO A 202 8.38 5.68 -15.91
C PRO A 202 8.43 5.70 -14.37
N GLU A 203 7.39 6.23 -13.72
CA GLU A 203 7.29 6.29 -12.26
C GLU A 203 7.21 4.90 -11.62
N MET A 204 6.59 3.92 -12.28
CA MET A 204 6.56 2.54 -11.78
C MET A 204 7.89 1.82 -11.97
N ALA A 205 8.62 2.13 -13.04
CA ALA A 205 10.00 1.66 -13.20
C ALA A 205 10.90 2.23 -12.08
N ARG A 206 10.83 3.54 -11.82
CA ARG A 206 11.54 4.19 -10.71
C ARG A 206 11.16 3.59 -9.36
N LEU A 207 9.86 3.38 -9.11
CA LEU A 207 9.38 2.75 -7.88
C LEU A 207 9.97 1.34 -7.70
N ALA A 208 9.99 0.52 -8.76
CA ALA A 208 10.59 -0.82 -8.71
C ALA A 208 12.09 -0.77 -8.38
N ASP A 209 12.82 0.18 -8.98
CA ASP A 209 14.24 0.38 -8.71
C ASP A 209 14.49 0.84 -7.27
N HIS A 210 13.67 1.75 -6.74
CA HIS A 210 13.76 2.19 -5.35
C HIS A 210 13.44 1.08 -4.36
N ILE A 211 12.44 0.23 -4.63
CA ILE A 211 12.11 -0.93 -3.79
C ILE A 211 13.30 -1.90 -3.75
N ARG A 212 13.87 -2.25 -4.91
CA ARG A 212 15.04 -3.14 -4.99
C ARG A 212 16.26 -2.52 -4.32
N GLY A 213 16.48 -1.22 -4.52
CA GLY A 213 17.54 -0.44 -3.90
C GLY A 213 17.45 -0.49 -2.37
N PHE A 214 16.25 -0.25 -1.83
CA PHE A 214 16.02 -0.34 -0.39
C PHE A 214 16.18 -1.78 0.13
N ALA A 215 15.62 -2.78 -0.56
CA ALA A 215 15.69 -4.18 -0.15
C ALA A 215 17.13 -4.69 0.02
N ARG A 216 18.07 -4.28 -0.86
CA ARG A 216 19.49 -4.62 -0.74
C ARG A 216 20.16 -4.12 0.54
N ARG A 217 19.58 -3.09 1.18
CA ARG A 217 20.12 -2.45 2.40
C ARG A 217 19.52 -3.04 3.67
N VAL A 218 18.54 -3.94 3.57
CA VAL A 218 17.89 -4.56 4.74
C VAL A 218 18.87 -5.48 5.49
N GLU A 219 19.81 -6.10 4.78
CA GLU A 219 20.90 -6.84 5.42
C GLU A 219 21.93 -5.86 6.00
N PRO A 220 22.23 -5.92 7.32
CA PRO A 220 23.11 -4.96 7.94
C PRO A 220 24.53 -4.95 7.36
N SER A 221 25.04 -3.75 7.07
CA SER A 221 26.39 -3.53 6.55
C SER A 221 26.89 -2.14 6.93
N PRO A 222 28.18 -1.95 7.27
CA PRO A 222 28.70 -0.66 7.70
C PRO A 222 28.43 0.50 6.71
N GLY A 223 28.45 0.23 5.39
CA GLY A 223 28.21 1.25 4.36
C GLY A 223 26.73 1.56 4.08
N ASN A 224 25.79 0.94 4.81
CA ASN A 224 24.36 1.16 4.56
C ASN A 224 23.90 2.55 4.98
N ALA A 225 24.57 3.22 5.93
CA ALA A 225 24.19 4.56 6.35
C ALA A 225 24.38 5.59 5.20
N GLU A 226 25.56 5.62 4.56
CA GLU A 226 25.78 6.48 3.41
C GLU A 226 24.91 6.05 2.23
N ALA A 227 24.79 4.75 1.99
CA ALA A 227 23.97 4.21 0.91
C ALA A 227 22.49 4.55 1.08
N LEU A 228 21.98 4.62 2.33
CA LEU A 228 20.62 5.05 2.63
C LEU A 228 20.43 6.54 2.33
N SER A 229 21.40 7.39 2.69
CA SER A 229 21.35 8.82 2.37
C SER A 229 21.29 9.06 0.86
N ALA A 230 22.14 8.37 0.09
CA ALA A 230 22.09 8.44 -1.37
C ALA A 230 20.74 7.97 -1.94
N TRP A 231 20.18 6.89 -1.37
CA TRP A 231 18.87 6.38 -1.76
C TRP A 231 17.74 7.36 -1.45
N ILE A 232 17.73 7.99 -0.28
CA ILE A 232 16.75 9.03 0.09
C ILE A 232 16.81 10.21 -0.88
N THR A 233 18.01 10.65 -1.26
CA THR A 233 18.19 11.71 -2.26
C THR A 233 17.59 11.31 -3.60
N GLY A 234 17.91 10.12 -4.12
CA GLY A 234 17.34 9.65 -5.39
C GLY A 234 15.81 9.53 -5.36
N VAL A 235 15.22 9.06 -4.26
CA VAL A 235 13.77 9.03 -4.09
C VAL A 235 13.14 10.43 -4.17
N ARG A 236 13.83 11.46 -3.65
CA ARG A 236 13.33 12.85 -3.65
C ARG A 236 13.43 13.53 -5.01
N GLU A 237 14.27 13.03 -5.91
CA GLU A 237 14.38 13.52 -7.30
C GLU A 237 13.25 13.01 -8.19
N ASP A 238 12.66 11.85 -7.87
CA ASP A 238 11.52 11.28 -8.60
C ASP A 238 10.16 11.77 -8.07
N ASP A 239 9.14 11.85 -8.95
CA ASP A 239 7.75 12.21 -8.59
C ASP A 239 7.00 11.03 -7.93
N LEU A 240 7.43 10.66 -6.71
CA LEU A 240 6.83 9.59 -5.89
C LEU A 240 6.39 10.11 -4.50
N PRO A 241 5.24 10.82 -4.41
CA PRO A 241 4.85 11.58 -3.20
C PRO A 241 4.58 10.74 -1.93
N HIS A 242 4.10 9.52 -2.07
CA HIS A 242 3.92 8.57 -0.97
C HIS A 242 5.26 7.96 -0.54
N LEU A 243 6.20 7.74 -1.46
CA LEU A 243 7.57 7.33 -1.12
C LEU A 243 8.35 8.47 -0.45
N HIS A 244 8.10 9.73 -0.82
CA HIS A 244 8.61 10.89 -0.08
C HIS A 244 8.09 10.95 1.36
N ALA A 245 6.85 10.51 1.59
CA ALA A 245 6.30 10.44 2.96
C ALA A 245 6.98 9.35 3.78
N PHE A 246 7.38 8.25 3.14
CA PHE A 246 8.18 7.21 3.76
C PHE A 246 9.58 7.73 4.13
N THR A 247 10.29 8.38 3.21
CA THR A 247 11.64 8.90 3.49
C THR A 247 11.66 9.95 4.60
N ARG A 248 10.66 10.85 4.66
CA ARG A 248 10.49 11.78 5.80
C ARG A 248 10.34 11.05 7.14
N GLY A 249 9.71 9.88 7.16
CA GLY A 249 9.64 9.04 8.37
C GLY A 249 11.00 8.48 8.75
N LEU A 250 11.80 8.03 7.77
CA LEU A 250 13.17 7.59 8.01
C LEU A 250 14.05 8.71 8.56
N ASP A 251 13.87 9.95 8.09
CA ASP A 251 14.62 11.10 8.58
C ASP A 251 14.31 11.42 10.06
N GLN A 252 13.06 11.25 10.48
CA GLN A 252 12.64 11.49 11.86
C GLN A 252 13.31 10.52 12.84
N ASP A 253 13.46 9.26 12.43
CA ASP A 253 14.06 8.19 13.23
C ASP A 253 15.48 7.82 12.76
N ARG A 254 16.21 8.76 12.15
CA ARG A 254 17.43 8.48 11.38
C ARG A 254 18.48 7.68 12.16
N ALA A 255 18.75 8.07 13.40
CA ALA A 255 19.72 7.37 14.24
C ALA A 255 19.35 5.89 14.49
N ALA A 256 18.05 5.61 14.71
CA ALA A 256 17.56 4.26 14.92
C ALA A 256 17.58 3.44 13.62
N VAL A 257 17.30 4.08 12.48
CA VAL A 257 17.38 3.43 11.16
C VAL A 257 18.83 3.10 10.80
N ASP A 258 19.76 4.04 10.93
CA ASP A 258 21.19 3.80 10.67
C ASP A 258 21.72 2.69 11.57
N ALA A 259 21.37 2.71 12.84
CA ALA A 259 21.65 1.62 13.79
C ALA A 259 21.14 0.26 13.28
N ALA A 260 19.88 0.19 12.86
CA ALA A 260 19.26 -1.04 12.38
C ALA A 260 19.90 -1.58 11.08
N LEU A 261 20.41 -0.70 10.22
CA LEU A 261 21.00 -1.09 8.93
C LEU A 261 22.53 -1.28 8.98
N THR A 262 23.21 -0.89 10.06
CA THR A 262 24.67 -1.02 10.16
C THR A 262 25.11 -2.02 11.22
N MET A 263 24.29 -2.25 12.25
CA MET A 263 24.66 -3.09 13.38
C MET A 263 24.12 -4.52 13.20
N PRO A 264 24.89 -5.55 13.60
CA PRO A 264 24.46 -6.95 13.48
C PRO A 264 23.37 -7.33 14.50
N PHE A 265 23.07 -6.44 15.45
CA PHE A 265 22.09 -6.68 16.50
C PHE A 265 20.79 -5.95 16.21
N HIS A 266 19.69 -6.71 16.23
CA HIS A 266 18.34 -6.22 16.02
C HIS A 266 17.42 -6.58 17.19
N ASN A 267 16.46 -5.71 17.50
CA ASN A 267 15.47 -5.96 18.56
C ASN A 267 14.32 -6.87 18.12
N GLY A 268 14.29 -7.35 16.86
CA GLY A 268 13.17 -8.12 16.32
C GLY A 268 12.79 -9.36 17.13
N GLY A 269 13.78 -10.12 17.62
CA GLY A 269 13.54 -11.26 18.51
C GLY A 269 12.89 -10.86 19.85
N THR A 270 13.44 -9.83 20.49
CA THR A 270 12.92 -9.28 21.76
C THR A 270 11.51 -8.72 21.59
N GLU A 271 11.24 -8.00 20.50
CA GLU A 271 9.90 -7.48 20.18
C GLU A 271 8.90 -8.60 19.88
N GLY A 272 9.32 -9.67 19.20
CA GLY A 272 8.51 -10.86 18.97
C GLY A 272 8.08 -11.53 20.27
N VAL A 273 9.02 -11.75 21.19
CA VAL A 273 8.75 -12.31 22.54
C VAL A 273 7.83 -11.39 23.34
N ASN A 274 8.07 -10.08 23.31
CA ASN A 274 7.23 -9.09 23.99
C ASN A 274 5.80 -9.10 23.42
N THR A 275 5.67 -9.18 22.09
CA THR A 275 4.37 -9.24 21.40
C THR A 275 3.61 -10.52 21.76
N LYS A 276 4.27 -11.69 21.75
CA LYS A 276 3.68 -12.96 22.21
C LYS A 276 3.21 -12.86 23.66
N SER A 277 4.06 -12.30 24.54
CA SER A 277 3.74 -12.10 25.95
C SER A 277 2.54 -11.16 26.15
N LYS A 278 2.49 -10.05 25.42
CA LYS A 278 1.36 -9.11 25.41
C LYS A 278 0.08 -9.76 24.89
N LEU A 279 0.16 -10.60 23.86
CA LEU A 279 -0.98 -11.33 23.31
C LEU A 279 -1.56 -12.30 24.36
N ILE A 280 -0.72 -13.10 24.99
CA ILE A 280 -1.13 -14.04 26.05
C ILE A 280 -1.77 -13.27 27.21
N LYS A 281 -1.18 -12.16 27.66
CA LYS A 281 -1.76 -11.29 28.70
C LYS A 281 -3.15 -10.74 28.29
N ARG A 282 -3.33 -10.34 27.03
CA ARG A 282 -4.61 -9.84 26.48
C ARG A 282 -5.67 -10.93 26.39
N GLN A 283 -5.31 -12.15 25.97
CA GLN A 283 -6.20 -13.32 26.00
C GLN A 283 -6.71 -13.63 27.41
N MET A 284 -5.95 -13.25 28.44
CA MET A 284 -6.31 -13.39 29.85
C MET A 284 -6.97 -12.14 30.44
N TYR A 285 -7.48 -11.24 29.59
CA TYR A 285 -8.14 -9.99 29.97
C TYR A 285 -7.29 -9.08 30.88
N GLY A 286 -5.97 -9.21 30.83
CA GLY A 286 -5.04 -8.46 31.67
C GLY A 286 -5.03 -8.86 33.15
N ARG A 287 -5.77 -9.90 33.55
CA ARG A 287 -5.94 -10.32 34.96
C ARG A 287 -4.90 -11.35 35.44
N ALA A 288 -3.99 -11.77 34.57
CA ALA A 288 -2.95 -12.73 34.91
C ALA A 288 -1.81 -12.05 35.69
N GLY A 289 -1.60 -12.47 36.94
CA GLY A 289 -0.37 -12.18 37.68
C GLY A 289 0.84 -12.90 37.06
N PHE A 290 2.06 -12.46 37.43
CA PHE A 290 3.30 -13.00 36.88
C PHE A 290 3.41 -14.55 36.92
N PRO A 291 3.03 -15.25 38.02
CA PRO A 291 3.13 -16.71 38.08
C PRO A 291 2.30 -17.44 37.01
N LEU A 292 1.09 -16.95 36.77
CA LEU A 292 0.14 -17.52 35.80
C LEU A 292 0.56 -17.20 34.36
N LEU A 293 1.08 -15.99 34.13
CA LEU A 293 1.64 -15.60 32.83
C LEU A 293 2.88 -16.43 32.48
N ARG A 294 3.78 -16.65 33.45
CA ARG A 294 4.97 -17.50 33.28
C ARG A 294 4.59 -18.94 32.93
N HIS A 295 3.64 -19.54 33.65
CA HIS A 295 3.18 -20.91 33.34
C HIS A 295 2.63 -21.01 31.92
N ARG A 296 1.80 -20.05 31.49
CA ARG A 296 1.19 -20.09 30.15
C ARG A 296 2.17 -19.84 29.02
N ILE A 297 3.27 -19.12 29.26
CA ILE A 297 4.32 -18.91 28.26
C ILE A 297 5.23 -20.14 28.13
N LEU A 298 5.57 -20.81 29.25
CA LEU A 298 6.50 -21.94 29.26
C LEU A 298 5.86 -23.28 28.88
N LEU A 299 4.53 -23.41 28.97
CA LEU A 299 3.79 -24.65 28.70
C LEU A 299 3.09 -24.66 27.32
N GLN A 300 3.46 -23.74 26.41
CA GLN A 300 2.90 -23.60 25.05
C GLN A 300 3.81 -24.17 23.98
#